data_AF-A0A955G661-F1
#
_entry.id   AF-A0A955G661-F1
#
_cell.length_a   1.000
_cell.length_b   1.000
_cell.length_c   1.000
_cell.angle_alpha   90.00
_cell.angle_beta   90.00
_cell.angle_gamma   90.00
#
_symmetry.space_group_name_H-M   'P 1'
#
loop_
_entity.id
_entity.type
_entity.pdbx_description
1 polymer ?
#
loop_
_entity_poly.entity_id
_entity_poly.type
_entity_poly.pdbx_seq_one_letter_code
_entity_poly.pdbx_strand_id
1 'polypeptide(L)'
;EATGSKHRYSRPYKKNEQSHIENFNKALRNECFGKLRYKTSQLEEVRLQAKLFTQHYRYERWHMGLPDLMTPAQHKVWYASQQKDTLVSHC
;
A
#
# COMPACT_ATOMS: atom_id res chain seq x y z
N GLU A 1 -18.28 6.45 17.22
CA GLU A 1 -19.10 5.63 16.30
C GLU A 1 -18.25 4.50 15.76
N ALA A 2 -18.61 3.24 16.05
CA ALA A 2 -17.86 2.08 15.59
C ALA A 2 -18.31 1.74 14.16
N THR A 3 -17.61 2.29 13.17
CA THR A 3 -17.75 1.86 11.76
C THR A 3 -17.64 0.34 11.73
N GLY A 4 -18.65 -0.36 11.20
CA GLY A 4 -18.85 -1.82 11.28
C GLY A 4 -17.80 -2.72 10.58
N SER A 5 -16.55 -2.27 10.50
CA SER A 5 -15.41 -3.02 10.02
C SER A 5 -14.88 -3.98 11.10
N LYS A 6 -14.77 -5.27 10.79
CA LYS A 6 -14.12 -6.26 11.66
C LYS A 6 -12.64 -5.93 11.82
N HIS A 7 -12.26 -5.47 13.00
CA HIS A 7 -10.86 -5.25 13.33
C HIS A 7 -10.16 -6.60 13.57
N ARG A 8 -9.21 -6.96 12.71
CA ARG A 8 -8.43 -8.20 12.83
C ARG A 8 -7.04 -7.88 13.37
N TYR A 9 -6.72 -8.38 14.55
CA TYR A 9 -5.34 -8.38 15.06
C TYR A 9 -4.57 -9.53 14.42
N SER A 10 -3.41 -9.23 13.83
CA SER A 10 -2.46 -10.26 13.41
C SER A 10 -1.88 -10.95 14.64
N ARG A 11 -1.72 -12.27 14.60
CA ARG A 11 -1.04 -12.99 15.68
C ARG A 11 0.47 -12.71 15.64
N PRO A 12 1.14 -12.59 16.81
CA PRO A 12 2.60 -12.62 16.86
C PRO A 12 3.15 -13.80 16.05
N TYR A 13 4.30 -13.62 15.39
CA TYR A 13 4.99 -14.60 14.54
C TYR A 13 4.41 -14.85 13.12
N LYS A 14 3.31 -14.20 12.71
CA LYS A 14 2.86 -14.25 11.31
C LYS A 14 3.50 -13.14 10.46
N LYS A 15 4.76 -13.34 10.10
CA LYS A 15 5.60 -12.38 9.34
C LYS A 15 4.98 -11.92 8.00
N ASN A 16 4.23 -12.80 7.34
CA ASN A 16 3.74 -12.53 5.99
C ASN A 16 2.54 -11.56 5.95
N GLU A 17 1.75 -11.47 7.03
CA GLU A 17 0.53 -10.63 7.05
C GLU A 17 0.82 -9.12 7.07
N GLN A 18 1.96 -8.71 7.64
CA GLN A 18 2.37 -7.29 7.72
C GLN A 18 3.51 -6.92 6.77
N SER A 19 4.12 -7.91 6.09
CA SER A 19 5.30 -7.72 5.23
C SER A 19 5.13 -6.60 4.18
N HIS A 20 3.93 -6.48 3.59
CA HIS A 20 3.63 -5.40 2.63
C HIS A 20 3.66 -4.01 3.26
N ILE A 21 3.11 -3.86 4.46
CA ILE A 21 3.09 -2.60 5.20
C ILE A 21 4.52 -2.24 5.63
N GLU A 22 5.30 -3.21 6.09
CA GLU A 22 6.70 -3.03 6.46
C GLU A 22 7.55 -2.58 5.26
N ASN A 23 7.41 -3.24 4.12
CA ASN A 23 8.12 -2.90 2.89
C ASN A 23 7.76 -1.49 2.40
N PHE A 24 6.47 -1.13 2.43
CA PHE A 24 6.02 0.21 2.09
C PHE A 24 6.62 1.26 3.02
N ASN A 25 6.54 1.05 4.35
CA ASN A 25 7.09 2.00 5.33
C ASN A 25 8.61 2.15 5.18
N LYS A 26 9.32 1.06 4.86
CA LYS A 26 10.76 1.08 4.59
C LYS A 26 11.08 1.86 3.31
N ALA A 27 10.32 1.66 2.23
CA ALA A 27 10.48 2.41 0.99
C ALA A 27 10.19 3.90 1.20
N LEU A 28 9.06 4.24 1.83
CA LEU A 28 8.70 5.62 2.16
C LEU A 28 9.81 6.29 2.99
N ARG A 29 10.32 5.62 4.04
CA ARG A 29 11.36 6.20 4.88
C ARG A 29 12.69 6.36 4.15
N ASN A 30 13.12 5.35 3.40
CA ASN A 30 14.43 5.39 2.74
C ASN A 30 14.46 6.29 1.51
N GLU A 31 13.40 6.25 0.70
CA GLU A 31 13.33 6.96 -0.59
C GLU A 31 12.77 8.38 -0.45
N CYS A 32 11.72 8.58 0.36
CA CYS A 32 11.07 9.90 0.48
C CYS A 32 11.69 10.80 1.56
N PHE A 33 12.06 10.23 2.71
CA PHE A 33 12.49 11.04 3.87
C PHE A 33 14.00 10.94 4.17
N GLY A 34 14.63 9.84 3.78
CA GLY A 34 16.01 9.54 4.15
C GLY A 34 16.23 9.44 5.66
N LYS A 35 17.46 9.74 6.10
CA LYS A 35 17.87 9.69 7.52
C LYS A 35 17.75 11.04 8.25
N LEU A 36 16.95 11.97 7.72
CA LEU A 36 16.86 13.33 8.24
C LEU A 36 16.04 13.39 9.54
N ARG A 37 16.37 14.37 10.39
CA ARG A 37 15.56 14.75 11.56
C ARG A 37 14.74 15.98 11.18
N TYR A 38 13.42 15.84 11.23
CA TYR A 38 12.49 16.92 10.89
C TYR A 38 12.17 17.79 12.10
N LYS A 39 12.00 19.09 11.85
CA LYS A 39 11.43 20.03 12.83
C LYS A 39 9.92 20.13 12.64
N THR A 40 9.18 20.52 13.68
CA THR A 40 7.73 20.73 13.62
C THR A 40 7.32 21.75 12.56
N SER A 41 8.19 22.73 12.28
CA SER A 41 7.97 23.74 11.23
C SER A 41 7.95 23.16 9.81
N GLN A 42 8.48 21.96 9.59
CA GLN A 42 8.55 21.31 8.27
C GLN A 42 7.40 20.33 8.04
N LEU A 43 6.41 20.29 8.95
CA LEU A 43 5.31 19.33 8.90
C LEU A 43 4.56 19.34 7.55
N GLU A 44 4.24 20.53 7.05
CA GLU A 44 3.48 20.67 5.79
C GLU A 44 4.28 20.22 4.57
N GLU A 45 5.59 20.51 4.56
CA GLU A 45 6.49 20.03 3.51
C GLU A 45 6.59 18.49 3.52
N VAL A 46 6.82 17.90 4.69
CA VAL A 46 6.89 16.44 4.87
C VAL A 46 5.58 15.77 4.46
N ARG A 47 4.43 16.37 4.80
CA ARG A 47 3.11 15.88 4.38
C ARG A 47 2.95 15.91 2.86
N LEU A 48 3.37 16.98 2.21
CA LEU A 48 3.33 17.10 0.75
C LEU A 48 4.20 16.02 0.09
N GLN A 49 5.43 15.83 0.57
CA GLN A 49 6.33 14.79 0.09
C GLN A 49 5.73 13.40 0.25
N ALA A 50 5.15 13.09 1.41
CA ALA A 50 4.46 11.82 1.65
C ALA A 50 3.31 11.58 0.65
N LYS A 51 2.54 12.63 0.35
CA LYS A 51 1.42 12.57 -0.58
C LYS A 51 1.90 12.29 -2.01
N LEU A 52 2.93 13.02 -2.47
CA LEU A 52 3.53 12.82 -3.79
C LEU A 52 4.12 11.42 -3.94
N PHE A 53 4.87 10.95 -2.93
CA PHE A 53 5.40 9.58 -2.92
C PHE A 53 4.28 8.54 -3.00
N THR A 54 3.20 8.72 -2.24
CA THR A 54 2.06 7.80 -2.24
C THR A 54 1.36 7.76 -3.61
N GLN A 55 1.25 8.91 -4.30
CA GLN A 55 0.71 8.97 -5.66
C GLN A 55 1.58 8.20 -6.64
N HIS A 56 2.89 8.48 -6.63
CA HIS A 56 3.86 7.78 -7.48
C HIS A 56 3.85 6.26 -7.22
N TYR A 57 3.90 5.85 -5.95
CA TYR A 57 3.84 4.43 -5.57
C TYR A 57 2.57 3.73 -6.08
N ARG A 58 1.43 4.43 -6.08
CA ARG A 58 0.14 3.85 -6.48
C ARG A 58 -0.03 3.73 -8.00
N TYR A 59 0.43 4.72 -8.76
CA TYR A 59 0.08 4.84 -10.18
C TYR A 59 1.24 4.66 -11.15
N GLU A 60 2.48 4.81 -10.69
CA GLU A 60 3.64 4.86 -11.58
C GLU A 60 4.66 3.75 -11.30
N ARG A 61 4.80 3.33 -10.03
CA ARG A 61 5.77 2.30 -9.66
C ARG A 61 5.31 0.90 -10.08
N TRP A 62 6.16 0.20 -10.83
CA TRP A 62 5.97 -1.18 -11.24
C TRP A 62 6.33 -2.12 -10.09
N HIS A 63 5.49 -3.11 -9.80
CA HIS A 63 5.68 -4.01 -8.66
C HIS A 63 5.89 -5.45 -9.14
N MET A 64 7.10 -5.98 -8.96
CA MET A 64 7.47 -7.35 -9.37
C MET A 64 6.66 -8.45 -8.67
N GLY A 65 6.11 -8.16 -7.49
CA GLY A 65 5.29 -9.11 -6.73
C GLY A 65 3.82 -9.14 -7.13
N LEU A 66 3.41 -8.32 -8.11
CA LEU A 66 2.06 -8.31 -8.67
C LEU A 66 2.09 -9.04 -10.03
N PRO A 67 0.95 -9.65 -10.44
CA PRO A 67 0.84 -10.27 -11.76
C PRO A 67 1.17 -9.25 -12.86
N ASP A 68 1.77 -9.71 -13.96
CA ASP A 68 2.10 -8.90 -15.14
C ASP A 68 2.78 -7.55 -14.86
N LEU A 69 3.57 -7.47 -13.77
CA LEU A 69 4.36 -6.28 -13.40
C LEU A 69 3.54 -4.99 -13.30
N MET A 70 2.34 -5.06 -12.75
CA MET A 70 1.42 -3.93 -12.73
C MET A 70 1.61 -2.97 -11.55
N THR A 71 0.95 -1.82 -11.62
CA THR A 71 0.85 -0.86 -10.51
C THR A 71 -0.26 -1.27 -9.53
N PRO A 72 -0.22 -0.83 -8.26
CA PRO A 72 -1.28 -1.10 -7.31
C PRO A 72 -2.68 -0.68 -7.79
N ALA A 73 -2.77 0.43 -8.54
CA ALA A 73 -4.02 0.89 -9.13
C ALA A 73 -4.55 -0.09 -10.19
N GLN A 74 -3.69 -0.57 -11.08
CA GLN A 74 -4.06 -1.57 -12.09
C GLN A 74 -4.44 -2.91 -11.46
N HIS A 75 -3.70 -3.36 -10.45
CA HIS A 75 -4.01 -4.58 -9.71
C HIS A 75 -5.37 -4.54 -9.04
N LYS A 76 -5.79 -3.37 -8.53
CA LYS A 76 -7.14 -3.21 -7.97
C LYS A 76 -8.22 -3.48 -9.03
N VAL A 77 -8.03 -3.01 -10.26
CA VAL A 77 -8.97 -3.22 -11.36
C VAL A 77 -8.97 -4.69 -11.79
N TRP A 78 -7.78 -5.28 -11.96
CA TRP A 78 -7.61 -6.70 -12.29
C TRP A 78 -8.25 -7.63 -11.24
N TYR A 79 -8.04 -7.35 -9.94
CA TYR A 79 -8.64 -8.16 -8.87
C TYR A 79 -10.17 -8.08 -8.89
N ALA A 80 -10.73 -6.90 -9.22
CA ALA A 80 -12.17 -6.71 -9.31
C ALA A 80 -12.81 -7.44 -10.51
N SER A 81 -12.08 -7.65 -11.61
CA SER A 81 -12.58 -8.46 -12.73
C SER A 81 -12.56 -9.96 -12.38
N GLN A 82 -11.48 -10.44 -11.76
CA GLN A 82 -11.34 -11.85 -11.36
C GLN A 82 -12.42 -12.31 -10.36
N GLN A 83 -12.84 -11.45 -9.44
CA GLN A 83 -13.94 -11.76 -8.52
C GLN A 83 -15.28 -11.96 -9.25
N LYS A 84 -15.53 -11.25 -10.35
CA LYS A 84 -16.76 -11.39 -11.13
C LYS A 84 -16.77 -12.73 -11.89
N ASP A 85 -15.64 -13.11 -12.47
CA ASP A 85 -15.51 -14.38 -13.20
C ASP A 85 -15.69 -15.59 -12.27
N THR A 86 -15.21 -15.48 -11.02
CA THR A 86 -15.40 -16.52 -10.00
C THR A 86 -16.87 -16.72 -9.63
N LEU A 87 -17.68 -15.65 -9.65
CA LEU A 87 -19.13 -15.74 -9.37
C LEU A 87 -19.94 -16.28 -10.54
N VAL A 88 -19.43 -16.18 -11.78
CA VAL A 88 -20.10 -16.70 -12.99
C VAL A 88 -19.73 -18.17 -13.23
N SER A 89 -18.52 -18.60 -12.86
CA SER A 89 -18.04 -19.98 -13.03
C SER A 89 -18.62 -20.99 -12.01
N HIS A 90 -19.51 -20.57 -11.11
CA HIS A 90 -20.21 -21.43 -10.15
C HIS A 90 -21.72 -21.50 -10.41
N CYS A 91 -22.18 -21.07 -11.58
CA CYS A 91 -23.51 -21.36 -12.12
C CYS A 91 -23.45 -22.48 -13.16
#